data_AF-A0A364N8B6-F1
#
_entry.id   AF-A0A364N8B6-F1
#
_cell.length_a   1.000
_cell.length_b   1.000
_cell.length_c   1.000
_cell.angle_alpha   90.00
_cell.angle_beta   90.00
_cell.angle_gamma   90.00
#
_symmetry.space_group_name_H-M   'P 1'
#
loop_
_entity.id
_entity.type
_entity.pdbx_description
1 polymer ?
#
loop_
_entity_poly.entity_id
_entity_poly.type
_entity_poly.pdbx_seq_one_letter_code
_entity_poly.pdbx_strand_id
1 'polypeptide(L)'
;MADPSLYTYESPLKGYEGREPLPMEKAEDGKSYVNPPRDRPSEAYNSFVTPITNGIRGGFDIHIYFLQTDEEETRFANELWERIRRECRTMPIHQQFGAFVPWLVINRGPLSALIHPNTDDEEKDHTQRATWMGQPLPLNLKMFKKRAASKV
;
A
#
# COMPACT_ATOMS: atom_id res chain seq x y z
N MET A 1 -0.37 8.18 -12.81
CA MET A 1 -1.56 7.71 -12.07
C MET A 1 -2.64 7.36 -13.09
N ALA A 2 -3.43 6.30 -12.86
CA ALA A 2 -4.56 5.99 -13.73
C ALA A 2 -5.69 7.03 -13.55
N ASP A 3 -6.50 7.24 -14.59
CA ASP A 3 -7.69 8.07 -14.52
C ASP A 3 -8.75 7.40 -13.61
N PRO A 4 -9.14 8.03 -12.48
CA PRO A 4 -10.12 7.46 -11.56
C PRO A 4 -11.50 7.20 -12.19
N SER A 5 -11.86 7.94 -13.26
CA SER A 5 -13.16 7.80 -13.93
C SER A 5 -13.32 6.49 -14.69
N LEU A 6 -12.22 5.78 -14.95
CA LEU A 6 -12.21 4.49 -15.65
C LEU A 6 -12.61 3.31 -14.75
N TYR A 7 -12.90 3.56 -13.47
CA TYR A 7 -13.15 2.50 -12.49
C TYR A 7 -14.45 2.72 -11.72
N THR A 8 -15.13 1.62 -11.42
CA THR A 8 -16.27 1.60 -10.51
C THR A 8 -15.80 1.28 -9.09
N TYR A 9 -16.35 1.99 -8.11
CA TYR A 9 -16.05 1.81 -6.69
C TYR A 9 -17.30 1.34 -5.95
N GLU A 10 -17.12 0.35 -5.08
CA GLU A 10 -18.19 -0.04 -4.17
C GLU A 10 -18.38 1.04 -3.10
N SER A 11 -19.59 1.15 -2.56
CA SER A 11 -19.85 2.02 -1.42
C SER A 11 -18.93 1.63 -0.25
N PRO A 12 -18.23 2.59 0.39
CA PRO A 12 -17.49 2.32 1.63
C PRO A 12 -18.40 1.83 2.78
N LEU A 13 -19.72 2.02 2.66
CA LEU A 13 -20.73 1.54 3.60
C LEU A 13 -21.35 0.20 3.20
N LYS A 14 -20.81 -0.48 2.17
CA LYS A 14 -21.29 -1.80 1.77
C LYS A 14 -21.24 -2.77 2.96
N GLY A 15 -22.37 -3.41 3.26
CA GLY A 15 -22.54 -4.30 4.43
C GLY A 15 -22.98 -3.60 5.72
N TYR A 16 -23.17 -2.28 5.68
CA TYR A 16 -23.64 -1.45 6.79
C TYR A 16 -24.96 -0.72 6.47
N GLU A 17 -25.62 -1.08 5.37
CA GLU A 17 -26.90 -0.48 4.96
C GLU A 17 -27.99 -0.72 6.02
N GLY A 18 -28.83 0.29 6.23
CA GLY A 18 -29.97 0.20 7.15
C GLY A 18 -29.62 0.19 8.63
N ARG A 19 -28.36 0.44 9.01
CA ARG A 19 -27.97 0.61 10.41
C ARG A 19 -28.36 1.99 10.94
N GLU A 20 -28.55 2.07 12.25
CA GLU A 20 -28.78 3.33 12.96
C GLU A 20 -27.63 4.32 12.70
N PRO A 21 -27.93 5.63 12.54
CA PRO A 21 -26.92 6.65 12.41
C PRO A 21 -25.95 6.67 13.59
N LEU A 22 -24.67 6.92 13.32
CA LEU A 22 -23.67 7.09 14.36
C LEU A 22 -23.85 8.44 15.10
N PRO A 23 -23.50 8.52 16.39
CA PRO A 23 -23.52 9.77 17.13
C PRO A 23 -22.59 10.83 16.51
N MET A 24 -22.97 12.10 16.61
CA MET A 24 -22.16 13.25 16.21
C MET A 24 -21.45 13.91 17.40
N GLU A 25 -21.49 13.28 18.57
CA GLU A 25 -20.84 13.77 19.79
C GLU A 25 -19.31 13.66 19.65
N LYS A 26 -18.60 14.69 20.08
CA LYS A 26 -17.14 14.72 20.12
C LYS A 26 -16.62 14.12 21.42
N ALA A 27 -15.51 13.39 21.34
CA ALA A 27 -14.76 12.94 22.49
C ALA A 27 -14.13 14.13 23.24
N GLU A 28 -13.60 13.87 24.44
CA GLU A 28 -12.99 14.88 25.32
C GLU A 28 -11.82 15.63 24.66
N ASP A 29 -11.13 15.00 23.71
CA ASP A 29 -10.06 15.61 22.92
C ASP A 29 -10.55 16.73 21.95
N GLY A 30 -11.87 16.88 21.78
CA GLY A 30 -12.53 17.83 20.87
C GLY A 30 -12.31 17.56 19.37
N LYS A 31 -11.59 16.49 19.03
CA LYS A 31 -11.15 16.14 17.67
C LYS A 31 -11.82 14.87 17.16
N SER A 32 -11.92 13.85 18.00
CA SER A 32 -12.45 12.54 17.66
C SER A 32 -13.97 12.48 17.90
N TYR A 33 -14.69 11.66 17.15
CA TYR A 33 -16.11 11.37 17.44
C TYR A 33 -16.21 10.18 18.40
N VAL A 34 -17.23 10.21 19.27
CA VAL A 34 -17.57 9.08 20.14
C VAL A 34 -18.16 7.97 19.28
N ASN A 35 -17.42 6.88 19.14
CA ASN A 35 -17.89 5.70 18.44
C ASN A 35 -18.48 4.69 19.45
N PRO A 36 -19.67 4.11 19.19
CA PRO A 36 -20.20 3.06 20.03
C PRO A 36 -19.27 1.84 20.07
N PRO A 37 -19.29 1.05 21.16
CA PRO A 37 -18.53 -0.19 21.24
C PRO A 37 -18.83 -1.10 20.06
N ARG A 38 -17.80 -1.78 19.54
CA ARG A 38 -17.94 -2.77 18.47
C ARG A 38 -17.95 -4.17 19.05
N ASP A 39 -18.78 -5.04 18.50
CA ASP A 39 -18.86 -6.45 18.91
C ASP A 39 -17.56 -7.22 18.61
N ARG A 40 -16.86 -6.84 17.53
CA ARG A 40 -15.57 -7.41 17.12
C ARG A 40 -14.68 -6.40 16.42
N PRO A 41 -13.34 -6.51 16.52
CA PRO A 41 -12.41 -5.71 15.74
C PRO A 41 -12.50 -6.07 14.25
N SER A 42 -11.96 -5.19 13.40
CA SER A 42 -11.86 -5.47 11.96
C SER A 42 -10.85 -6.59 11.71
N GLU A 43 -11.18 -7.52 10.80
CA GLU A 43 -10.23 -8.56 10.35
C GLU A 43 -8.96 -7.99 9.70
N ALA A 44 -9.03 -6.71 9.26
CA ALA A 44 -7.88 -5.99 8.71
C ALA A 44 -6.71 -5.83 9.71
N TYR A 45 -6.95 -5.99 11.01
CA TYR A 45 -5.88 -5.98 12.01
C TYR A 45 -5.04 -7.27 12.00
N ASN A 46 -5.59 -8.37 11.47
CA ASN A 46 -4.98 -9.69 11.50
C ASN A 46 -4.48 -10.15 10.12
N SER A 47 -4.98 -9.56 9.03
CA SER A 47 -4.67 -9.96 7.66
C SER A 47 -4.89 -8.83 6.66
N PHE A 48 -4.28 -8.92 5.48
CA PHE A 48 -4.60 -8.01 4.39
C PHE A 48 -6.02 -8.29 3.86
N VAL A 49 -6.77 -7.22 3.61
CA VAL A 49 -8.14 -7.30 3.10
C VAL A 49 -8.17 -7.78 1.65
N THR A 50 -9.21 -8.53 1.28
CA THR A 50 -9.46 -8.93 -0.13
C THR A 50 -9.55 -7.68 -1.02
N PRO A 51 -8.95 -7.66 -2.23
CA PRO A 51 -8.33 -8.78 -2.95
C PRO A 51 -6.81 -8.96 -2.74
N ILE A 52 -6.22 -8.37 -1.70
CA ILE A 52 -4.79 -8.52 -1.43
C ILE A 52 -4.50 -9.95 -1.00
N THR A 53 -3.50 -10.56 -1.63
CA THR A 53 -3.08 -11.93 -1.31
C THR A 53 -2.37 -11.99 0.05
N ASN A 54 -2.61 -13.03 0.85
CA ASN A 54 -1.95 -13.27 2.14
C ASN A 54 -0.92 -14.43 2.09
N GLY A 55 -0.53 -14.84 0.88
CA GLY A 55 0.45 -15.93 0.66
C GLY A 55 1.91 -15.49 0.84
N ILE A 56 2.86 -16.32 0.37
CA ILE A 56 4.31 -16.06 0.50
C ILE A 56 4.76 -14.81 -0.28
N ARG A 57 4.08 -14.51 -1.39
CA ARG A 57 4.25 -13.25 -2.16
C ARG A 57 3.26 -12.16 -1.70
N GLY A 58 2.57 -12.38 -0.59
CA GLY A 58 1.37 -11.67 -0.19
C GLY A 58 1.64 -10.28 0.39
N GLY A 59 0.66 -9.39 0.21
CA GLY A 59 0.70 -8.03 0.71
C GLY A 59 1.03 -7.03 -0.37
N PHE A 60 2.27 -6.54 -0.34
CA PHE A 60 2.71 -5.41 -1.14
C PHE A 60 4.13 -5.62 -1.64
N ASP A 61 4.38 -5.21 -2.88
CA ASP A 61 5.73 -4.99 -3.37
C ASP A 61 6.10 -3.50 -3.25
N ILE A 62 7.38 -3.26 -2.98
CA ILE A 62 7.93 -1.92 -2.79
C ILE A 62 9.15 -1.77 -3.71
N HIS A 63 9.06 -0.84 -4.65
CA HIS A 63 10.13 -0.53 -5.61
C HIS A 63 10.76 0.80 -5.24
N ILE A 64 12.04 0.79 -4.85
CA ILE A 64 12.81 2.01 -4.59
C ILE A 64 13.54 2.39 -5.88
N TYR A 65 13.23 3.56 -6.41
CA TYR A 65 13.80 4.08 -7.64
C TYR A 65 14.99 5.00 -7.35
N PHE A 66 16.03 4.83 -8.16
CA PHE A 66 17.22 5.65 -8.20
C PHE A 66 17.80 5.63 -9.62
N LEU A 67 18.53 6.68 -9.98
CA LEU A 67 19.27 6.76 -11.24
C LEU A 67 20.57 5.98 -11.11
N GLN A 68 20.66 4.86 -11.83
CA GLN A 68 21.86 4.00 -11.80
C GLN A 68 23.11 4.68 -12.37
N THR A 69 22.94 5.74 -13.16
CA THR A 69 24.04 6.55 -13.69
C THR A 69 24.54 7.61 -12.71
N ASP A 70 23.82 7.84 -11.62
CA ASP A 70 24.21 8.76 -10.56
C ASP A 70 24.93 7.98 -9.45
N GLU A 71 26.19 8.33 -9.18
CA GLU A 71 27.02 7.64 -8.21
C GLU A 71 26.51 7.83 -6.77
N GLU A 72 25.93 8.98 -6.45
CA GLU A 72 25.43 9.28 -5.11
C GLU A 72 24.14 8.53 -4.83
N GLU A 73 23.19 8.56 -5.76
CA GLU A 73 21.94 7.80 -5.61
C GLU A 73 22.22 6.30 -5.59
N THR A 74 23.15 5.80 -6.40
CA THR A 74 23.54 4.38 -6.40
C THR A 74 24.18 3.97 -5.08
N ARG A 75 25.10 4.79 -4.54
CA ARG A 75 25.69 4.54 -3.22
C ARG A 75 24.61 4.53 -2.14
N PHE A 76 23.76 5.55 -2.09
CA PHE A 76 22.69 5.67 -1.11
C PHE A 76 21.69 4.50 -1.19
N ALA A 77 21.30 4.08 -2.39
CA ALA A 77 20.39 2.95 -2.58
C ALA A 77 20.99 1.64 -2.05
N ASN A 78 22.29 1.42 -2.24
CA ASN A 78 22.98 0.24 -1.71
C ASN A 78 23.07 0.25 -0.18
N GLU A 79 23.39 1.40 0.43
CA GLU A 79 23.43 1.56 1.88
C GLU A 79 22.04 1.37 2.51
N LEU A 80 21.01 1.96 1.89
CA LEU A 80 19.61 1.79 2.30
C LEU A 80 19.19 0.32 2.22
N TRP A 81 19.53 -0.36 1.12
CA TRP A 81 19.26 -1.79 0.95
C TRP A 81 19.95 -2.64 2.02
N GLU A 82 21.21 -2.36 2.32
CA GLU A 82 21.93 -3.04 3.40
C GLU A 82 21.23 -2.83 4.74
N ARG A 83 20.85 -1.59 5.06
CA ARG A 83 20.18 -1.26 6.31
C ARG A 83 18.82 -1.97 6.45
N ILE A 84 18.02 -2.01 5.38
CA ILE A 84 16.77 -2.78 5.34
C ILE A 84 17.03 -4.24 5.68
N ARG A 85 18.09 -4.86 5.13
CA ARG A 85 18.43 -6.27 5.39
C ARG A 85 18.93 -6.53 6.82
N ARG A 86 19.50 -5.52 7.47
CA ARG A 86 19.96 -5.60 8.86
C ARG A 86 18.81 -5.41 9.86
N GLU A 87 17.91 -4.46 9.61
CA GLU A 87 16.88 -4.06 10.57
C GLU A 87 15.53 -4.77 10.36
N CYS A 88 15.11 -4.98 9.11
CA CYS A 88 13.72 -5.32 8.80
C CYS A 88 13.45 -6.84 8.69
N ARG A 89 14.15 -7.67 9.47
CA ARG A 89 13.94 -9.13 9.49
C ARG A 89 13.10 -9.53 10.71
N THR A 90 12.30 -10.59 10.58
CA THR A 90 11.69 -11.44 11.66
C THR A 90 10.22 -11.30 12.07
N MET A 91 9.34 -10.53 11.40
CA MET A 91 7.90 -10.45 11.78
C MET A 91 6.94 -11.19 10.81
N PRO A 92 5.65 -11.40 11.16
CA PRO A 92 4.61 -11.80 10.20
C PRO A 92 4.36 -10.74 9.12
N ILE A 93 4.02 -11.14 7.88
CA ILE A 93 4.04 -10.27 6.68
C ILE A 93 3.15 -9.01 6.77
N HIS A 94 1.98 -9.09 7.41
CA HIS A 94 1.08 -7.94 7.59
C HIS A 94 1.59 -6.95 8.66
N GLN A 95 2.18 -7.47 9.75
CA GLN A 95 2.83 -6.64 10.77
C GLN A 95 4.12 -6.01 10.26
N GLN A 96 4.87 -6.72 9.40
CA GLN A 96 6.03 -6.16 8.70
C GLN A 96 5.64 -4.94 7.88
N PHE A 97 4.55 -4.98 7.11
CA PHE A 97 4.12 -3.83 6.32
C PHE A 97 3.84 -2.60 7.19
N GLY A 98 3.11 -2.77 8.29
CA GLY A 98 2.80 -1.69 9.23
C GLY A 98 4.03 -1.07 9.92
N ALA A 99 5.08 -1.85 10.15
CA ALA A 99 6.34 -1.35 10.71
C ALA A 99 7.29 -0.76 9.64
N PHE A 100 7.35 -1.40 8.47
CA PHE A 100 8.30 -1.06 7.40
C PHE A 100 7.94 0.25 6.70
N VAL A 101 6.66 0.50 6.45
CA VAL A 101 6.21 1.71 5.75
C VAL A 101 6.62 2.98 6.52
N PRO A 102 6.34 3.15 7.83
CA PRO A 102 6.84 4.28 8.61
C PRO A 102 8.36 4.37 8.65
N TRP A 103 9.06 3.23 8.79
CA TRP A 103 10.52 3.20 8.76
C TRP A 103 11.06 3.75 7.43
N LEU A 104 10.46 3.33 6.31
CA LEU A 104 10.89 3.77 4.98
C LEU A 104 10.59 5.25 4.75
N VAL A 105 9.47 5.78 5.26
CA VAL A 105 9.15 7.22 5.21
C VAL A 105 10.29 8.06 5.78
N ILE A 106 10.89 7.62 6.88
CA ILE A 106 11.96 8.34 7.57
C ILE A 106 13.33 8.11 6.90
N ASN A 107 13.61 6.89 6.43
CA ASN A 107 14.97 6.48 6.07
C ASN A 107 15.25 6.46 4.56
N ARG A 108 14.25 6.58 3.68
CA ARG A 108 14.46 6.50 2.21
C ARG A 108 15.25 7.68 1.61
N GLY A 109 15.50 8.73 2.38
CA GLY A 109 16.17 9.94 1.89
C GLY A 109 15.47 10.53 0.66
N PRO A 110 16.21 10.91 -0.40
CA PRO A 110 15.63 11.51 -1.59
C PRO A 110 14.94 10.49 -2.52
N LEU A 111 15.18 9.19 -2.36
CA LEU A 111 14.75 8.16 -3.30
C LEU A 111 13.23 8.01 -3.32
N SER A 112 12.65 7.95 -4.52
CA SER A 112 11.20 7.75 -4.68
C SER A 112 10.85 6.27 -4.61
N ALA A 113 9.72 5.94 -3.97
CA ALA A 113 9.29 4.55 -3.82
C ALA A 113 7.84 4.35 -4.29
N LEU A 114 7.63 3.32 -5.11
CA LEU A 114 6.30 2.83 -5.50
C LEU A 114 5.92 1.66 -4.60
N ILE A 115 4.78 1.77 -3.93
CA ILE A 115 4.21 0.72 -3.08
C ILE A 115 2.91 0.29 -3.75
N HIS A 116 2.77 -0.98 -4.11
CA HIS A 116 1.51 -1.48 -4.68
C HIS A 116 1.10 -2.80 -4.03
N PRO A 117 -0.21 -3.06 -3.90
CA PRO A 117 -0.67 -4.35 -3.41
C PRO A 117 -0.40 -5.45 -4.43
N ASN A 118 -0.44 -6.69 -3.97
CA ASN A 118 -0.37 -7.88 -4.81
C ASN A 118 -1.75 -8.56 -4.85
N THR A 119 -2.48 -8.34 -5.94
CA THR A 119 -3.80 -8.92 -6.25
C THR A 119 -3.74 -9.73 -7.56
N ASP A 120 -4.88 -10.05 -8.16
CA ASP A 120 -5.00 -10.70 -9.46
C ASP A 120 -4.96 -9.73 -10.66
N ASP A 121 -4.95 -8.42 -10.42
CA ASP A 121 -4.95 -7.36 -11.43
C ASP A 121 -3.67 -6.51 -11.37
N GLU A 122 -2.60 -7.01 -12.00
CA GLU A 122 -1.27 -6.38 -11.98
C GLU A 122 -1.28 -4.93 -12.52
N GLU A 123 -2.07 -4.64 -13.56
CA GLU A 123 -2.13 -3.27 -14.13
C GLU A 123 -2.76 -2.30 -13.12
N LYS A 124 -3.87 -2.69 -12.51
CA LYS A 124 -4.56 -1.88 -11.50
C LYS A 124 -3.74 -1.73 -10.22
N ASP A 125 -3.00 -2.76 -9.84
CA ASP A 125 -2.10 -2.76 -8.69
C ASP A 125 -1.00 -1.70 -8.86
N HIS A 126 -0.31 -1.69 -10.00
CA HIS A 126 0.79 -0.75 -10.26
C HIS A 126 0.32 0.67 -10.62
N THR A 127 -0.97 0.88 -10.85
CA THR A 127 -1.51 2.18 -11.30
C THR A 127 -2.47 2.81 -10.30
N GLN A 128 -3.67 2.26 -10.17
CA GLN A 128 -4.77 2.85 -9.41
C GLN A 128 -4.62 2.58 -7.91
N ARG A 129 -4.15 1.38 -7.53
CA ARG A 129 -3.99 0.96 -6.13
C ARG A 129 -2.60 1.25 -5.58
N ALA A 130 -1.71 1.81 -6.39
CA ALA A 130 -0.37 2.13 -5.98
C ALA A 130 -0.31 3.44 -5.17
N THR A 131 0.57 3.47 -4.18
CA THR A 131 0.93 4.64 -3.40
C THR A 131 2.37 5.01 -3.69
N TRP A 132 2.65 6.30 -3.86
CA TRP A 132 4.01 6.82 -4.02
C TRP A 132 4.50 7.48 -2.74
N MET A 133 5.77 7.24 -2.40
CA MET A 133 6.53 8.06 -1.47
C MET A 133 7.58 8.84 -2.25
N GLY A 134 7.59 10.17 -2.14
CA GLY A 134 8.46 11.01 -2.95
C GLY A 134 7.80 11.40 -4.28
N GLN A 135 8.61 11.58 -5.33
CA GLN A 135 8.13 12.02 -6.64
C GLN A 135 7.66 10.82 -7.48
N PRO A 136 6.39 10.80 -7.93
CA PRO A 136 5.92 9.75 -8.83
C PRO A 136 6.68 9.74 -10.15
N LEU A 137 7.15 8.57 -10.57
CA LEU A 137 7.83 8.39 -11.85
C LEU A 137 6.88 7.79 -12.90
N PRO A 138 7.04 8.14 -14.20
CA PRO A 138 6.25 7.52 -15.26
C PRO A 138 6.61 6.03 -15.38
N LEU A 139 5.59 5.17 -15.34
CA LEU A 139 5.75 3.72 -15.43
C LEU A 139 5.52 3.22 -16.86
N ASN A 140 6.33 2.25 -17.30
CA ASN A 140 6.12 1.57 -18.57
C ASN A 140 5.10 0.43 -18.42
N LEU A 141 3.83 0.72 -18.65
CA LEU A 141 2.73 -0.25 -18.48
C LEU A 141 2.57 -1.25 -19.64
N LYS A 142 3.40 -1.16 -20.69
CA LYS A 142 3.27 -2.04 -21.88
C LYS A 142 3.38 -3.52 -21.54
N MET A 143 4.10 -3.86 -20.46
CA MET A 143 4.29 -5.24 -20.02
C MET A 143 3.00 -5.90 -19.51
N PHE A 144 2.08 -5.13 -18.92
CA PHE A 144 0.82 -5.67 -18.40
C PHE A 144 -0.20 -5.95 -19.51
N LYS A 145 -0.23 -5.10 -20.53
CA LYS A 145 -1.13 -5.25 -21.70
C LYS A 145 -0.87 -6.52 -22.51
N LYS A 146 0.37 -7.02 -22.56
CA LYS A 146 0.71 -8.26 -23.29
C LYS A 146 0.24 -9.53 -22.56
N ARG A 147 0.11 -9.51 -21.23
CA ARG A 147 -0.28 -10.68 -20.42
C ARG A 147 -1.79 -10.96 -20.49
N ALA A 148 -2.63 -9.92 -20.62
CA ALA A 148 -4.07 -10.08 -20.77
C ALA A 148 -4.44 -10.85 -22.06
N ALA A 149 -3.68 -10.64 -23.15
CA ALA A 149 -3.91 -11.29 -24.45
C ALA A 149 -3.47 -12.77 -24.52
N SER A 150 -2.71 -13.26 -23.53
CA SER A 150 -2.23 -14.67 -23.49
C SER A 150 -3.05 -15.57 -22.56
N LYS A 151 -4.11 -15.04 -21.93
CA LYS A 151 -5.05 -15.79 -21.07
C LYS A 151 -6.35 -16.18 -21.81
N VAL A 152 -6.39 -16.07 -23.14
CA VAL A 152 -7.50 -16.51 -24.00
C VAL A 152 -7.13 -17.79 -24.72
#